data_AF-A0A5E4NKB4-F1
#
_entry.id   AF-A0A5E4NKB4-F1
#
_cell.length_a   1.000
_cell.length_b   1.000
_cell.length_c   1.000
_cell.angle_alpha   90.00
_cell.angle_beta   90.00
_cell.angle_gamma   90.00
#
_symmetry.space_group_name_H-M   'P 1'
#
loop_
_entity.id
_entity.type
_entity.pdbx_description
1 polymer ?
#
loop_
_entity_poly.entity_id
_entity_poly.type
_entity_poly.pdbx_seq_one_letter_code
_entity_poly.pdbx_strand_id
1 'polypeptide(L)'
;MSNLCRDDFDSGPKHVFSIEDGLWLGNLTAAIDLSFLKKNKINYILTVDSCPLPEIILELRNIHIKYIQVTDMDGEDLLSHFDSAYEFIKNGQENSSVLVHCYFGISRSTSIITAYIMKKYQISFDDAFQRVKNKNSAALPNVGFQAQLILYQILGWKIDKNNMQFKLFRLKIAARKVKKVKILPQDCIDVIKGDPSLVSARPDPKVYRCRKCRRIVALQSNLLPHYSNENLSWKDSKWSSDYSGSQLCSDTIFVEPMSWMSVSQSESGKINCPKCRSKLGSYSWTMGCQCQCGAKISPAFYFVPSKIDYSGFLQNVQATV
;
A
#
# COMPACT_ATOMS: atom_id res chain seq x y z
N MET A 1 4.29 -26.54 2.97
CA MET A 1 3.12 -25.72 2.61
C MET A 1 2.36 -26.55 1.59
N SER A 2 1.20 -27.10 1.96
CA SER A 2 0.35 -27.80 1.00
C SER A 2 -0.04 -26.83 -0.10
N ASN A 3 0.25 -27.17 -1.35
CA ASN A 3 -0.32 -26.47 -2.50
C ASN A 3 -1.84 -26.61 -2.35
N LEU A 4 -2.52 -25.50 -2.02
CA LEU A 4 -3.97 -25.42 -2.05
C LEU A 4 -4.40 -25.50 -3.52
N CYS A 5 -4.57 -26.72 -4.04
CA CYS A 5 -5.35 -26.94 -5.25
C CYS A 5 -6.81 -27.00 -4.80
N ARG A 6 -7.64 -26.05 -5.23
CA ARG A 6 -9.09 -26.15 -5.01
C ARG A 6 -9.62 -27.14 -6.04
N ASP A 7 -9.97 -28.35 -5.62
CA ASP A 7 -10.55 -29.35 -6.51
C ASP A 7 -11.97 -28.97 -7.01
N ASP A 8 -12.58 -27.95 -6.40
CA ASP A 8 -13.85 -27.35 -6.82
C ASP A 8 -13.60 -26.03 -7.57
N PHE A 9 -13.29 -26.10 -8.87
CA PHE A 9 -13.08 -24.92 -9.74
C PHE A 9 -14.39 -24.31 -10.28
N ASP A 10 -15.56 -24.77 -9.82
CA ASP A 10 -16.85 -24.26 -10.28
C ASP A 10 -17.23 -22.97 -9.53
N SER A 11 -17.00 -21.81 -10.18
CA SER A 11 -17.50 -20.52 -9.72
C SER A 11 -18.95 -20.23 -10.14
N GLY A 12 -19.66 -21.26 -10.62
CA GLY A 12 -20.98 -21.16 -11.21
C GLY A 12 -20.93 -20.81 -12.71
N PRO A 13 -22.01 -20.24 -13.27
CA PRO A 13 -22.09 -19.94 -14.68
C PRO A 13 -20.98 -18.97 -15.12
N LYS A 14 -20.61 -19.05 -16.41
CA LYS A 14 -19.60 -18.15 -16.98
C LYS A 14 -20.11 -16.71 -16.96
N HIS A 15 -19.41 -15.85 -16.23
CA HIS A 15 -19.64 -14.41 -16.21
C HIS A 15 -18.44 -13.70 -16.82
N VAL A 16 -18.67 -12.99 -17.92
CA VAL A 16 -17.63 -12.25 -18.61
C VAL A 16 -18.22 -11.04 -19.34
N PHE A 17 -17.50 -9.92 -19.28
CA PHE A 17 -17.93 -8.64 -19.81
C PHE A 17 -16.79 -7.99 -20.60
N SER A 18 -17.07 -7.53 -21.82
CA SER A 18 -16.14 -6.66 -22.56
C SER A 18 -16.23 -5.26 -21.96
N ILE A 19 -15.13 -4.82 -21.37
CA ILE A 19 -15.02 -3.51 -20.73
C ILE A 19 -14.63 -2.46 -21.76
N GLU A 20 -13.56 -2.75 -22.52
CA GLU A 20 -13.08 -1.99 -23.66
C GLU A 20 -12.64 -2.97 -24.75
N ASP A 21 -12.28 -2.44 -25.92
CA ASP A 21 -11.70 -3.26 -26.98
C ASP A 21 -10.45 -3.99 -26.49
N GLY A 22 -10.38 -5.30 -26.72
CA GLY A 22 -9.32 -6.16 -26.20
C GLY A 22 -9.23 -6.30 -24.68
N LEU A 23 -10.19 -5.80 -23.88
CA LEU A 23 -10.17 -5.93 -22.40
C LEU A 23 -11.45 -6.54 -21.84
N TRP A 24 -11.29 -7.66 -21.14
CA TRP A 24 -12.36 -8.45 -20.57
C TRP A 24 -12.27 -8.54 -19.04
N LEU A 25 -13.42 -8.45 -18.38
CA LEU A 25 -13.63 -8.73 -16.96
C LEU A 25 -14.35 -10.07 -16.81
N GLY A 26 -13.84 -11.01 -16.01
CA GLY A 26 -14.55 -12.28 -15.82
C GLY A 26 -14.38 -12.95 -14.45
N ASN A 27 -15.06 -14.09 -14.31
CA ASN A 27 -14.94 -15.02 -13.19
C ASN A 27 -13.96 -16.18 -13.51
N LEU A 28 -13.78 -17.10 -12.55
CA LEU A 28 -12.92 -18.28 -12.74
C LEU A 28 -13.43 -19.17 -13.89
N THR A 29 -14.74 -19.40 -13.99
CA THR A 29 -15.36 -20.20 -15.06
C THR A 29 -15.02 -19.64 -16.46
N ALA A 30 -14.95 -18.31 -16.61
CA ALA A 30 -14.51 -17.67 -17.86
C ALA A 30 -13.02 -17.88 -18.15
N ALA A 31 -12.17 -17.88 -17.12
CA ALA A 31 -10.73 -18.02 -17.25
C ALA A 31 -10.25 -19.45 -17.56
N ILE A 32 -11.07 -20.46 -17.26
CA ILE A 32 -10.80 -21.87 -17.59
C ILE A 32 -11.52 -22.34 -18.87
N ASP A 33 -12.35 -21.50 -19.48
CA ASP A 33 -13.05 -21.83 -20.72
C ASP A 33 -12.15 -21.62 -21.95
N LEU A 34 -11.47 -22.71 -22.36
CA LEU A 34 -10.58 -22.73 -23.54
C LEU A 34 -11.27 -22.26 -24.83
N SER A 35 -12.55 -22.56 -25.00
CA SER A 35 -13.31 -22.17 -26.19
C SER A 35 -13.52 -20.66 -26.21
N PHE A 36 -13.87 -20.08 -25.06
CA PHE A 36 -13.97 -18.63 -24.89
C PHE A 36 -12.64 -17.92 -25.11
N LEU A 37 -11.56 -18.40 -24.50
CA LEU A 37 -10.22 -17.81 -24.64
C LEU A 37 -9.77 -17.80 -26.11
N LYS A 38 -9.91 -18.92 -26.81
CA LYS A 38 -9.57 -19.04 -28.25
C LYS A 38 -10.43 -18.14 -29.12
N LYS A 39 -11.76 -18.17 -28.92
CA LYS A 39 -12.71 -17.38 -29.72
C LYS A 39 -12.43 -15.88 -29.65
N ASN A 40 -12.04 -15.38 -28.47
CA ASN A 40 -11.80 -13.95 -28.23
C ASN A 40 -10.31 -13.58 -28.32
N LYS A 41 -9.46 -14.51 -28.78
CA LYS A 41 -8.00 -14.33 -28.92
C LYS A 41 -7.37 -13.79 -27.63
N ILE A 42 -7.75 -14.34 -26.49
CA ILE A 42 -7.19 -13.95 -25.20
C ILE A 42 -5.83 -14.64 -25.04
N ASN A 43 -4.76 -13.84 -25.13
CA ASN A 43 -3.39 -14.30 -24.91
C ASN A 43 -2.78 -13.75 -23.62
N TYR A 44 -3.48 -12.88 -22.90
CA TYR A 44 -3.03 -12.33 -21.62
C TYR A 44 -4.08 -12.58 -20.55
N ILE A 45 -3.69 -13.20 -19.44
CA ILE A 45 -4.59 -13.46 -18.31
C ILE A 45 -3.99 -12.90 -17.03
N LEU A 46 -4.72 -11.97 -16.40
CA LEU A 46 -4.40 -11.44 -15.08
C LEU A 46 -5.32 -12.09 -14.04
N THR A 47 -4.74 -13.02 -13.28
CA THR A 47 -5.43 -13.72 -12.18
C THR A 47 -5.25 -12.95 -10.89
N VAL A 48 -6.34 -12.52 -10.28
CA VAL A 48 -6.37 -11.81 -8.99
C VAL A 48 -7.18 -12.65 -8.00
N ASP A 49 -6.55 -13.67 -7.43
CA ASP A 49 -7.26 -14.65 -6.60
C ASP A 49 -6.39 -15.23 -5.48
N SER A 50 -6.99 -16.07 -4.63
CA SER A 50 -6.29 -16.78 -3.55
C SER A 50 -5.49 -17.98 -4.07
N CYS A 51 -5.89 -18.53 -5.21
CA CYS A 51 -5.31 -19.69 -5.87
C CYS A 51 -4.95 -19.35 -7.32
N PRO A 52 -3.85 -19.90 -7.88
CA PRO A 52 -3.54 -19.75 -9.29
C PRO A 52 -4.55 -20.51 -10.16
N LEU A 53 -4.50 -20.27 -11.48
CA LEU A 53 -5.22 -21.08 -12.46
C LEU A 53 -4.66 -22.51 -12.52
N PRO A 54 -5.47 -23.50 -12.97
CA PRO A 54 -5.00 -24.88 -13.16
C PRO A 54 -3.86 -24.99 -14.19
N GLU A 55 -2.98 -25.99 -14.03
CA GLU A 55 -1.81 -26.22 -14.90
C GLU A 55 -2.18 -26.28 -16.39
N ILE A 56 -3.31 -26.88 -16.74
CA ILE A 56 -3.79 -26.95 -18.13
C ILE A 56 -3.94 -25.56 -18.80
N ILE A 57 -4.24 -24.51 -18.03
CA ILE A 57 -4.28 -23.13 -18.52
C ILE A 57 -2.89 -22.50 -18.50
N LEU A 58 -2.10 -22.78 -17.46
CA LEU A 58 -0.75 -22.25 -17.29
C LEU A 58 0.22 -22.71 -18.39
N GLU A 59 0.00 -23.91 -18.94
CA GLU A 59 0.84 -24.51 -19.98
C GLU A 59 0.38 -24.21 -21.41
N LEU A 60 -0.69 -23.43 -21.58
CA LEU A 60 -1.15 -23.04 -22.92
C LEU A 60 -0.08 -22.23 -23.65
N ARG A 61 0.30 -22.72 -24.84
CA ARG A 61 1.22 -22.00 -25.72
C ARG A 61 0.65 -20.63 -26.07
N ASN A 62 1.52 -19.62 -26.08
CA ASN A 62 1.18 -18.23 -26.43
C ASN A 62 0.17 -17.58 -25.48
N ILE A 63 0.12 -18.00 -24.20
CA ILE A 63 -0.58 -17.27 -23.15
C ILE A 63 0.43 -16.72 -22.14
N HIS A 64 0.33 -15.42 -21.88
CA HIS A 64 1.05 -14.72 -20.84
C HIS A 64 0.16 -14.60 -19.61
N ILE A 65 0.60 -15.14 -18.48
CA ILE A 65 -0.17 -15.14 -17.24
C ILE A 65 0.57 -14.35 -16.19
N LYS A 66 -0.16 -13.46 -15.51
CA LYS A 66 0.29 -12.79 -14.30
C LYS A 66 -0.65 -13.14 -13.17
N TYR A 67 -0.08 -13.63 -12.07
CA TYR A 67 -0.82 -13.97 -10.87
C TYR A 67 -0.54 -12.97 -9.75
N ILE A 68 -1.61 -12.42 -9.18
CA ILE A 68 -1.61 -11.59 -7.98
C ILE A 68 -2.39 -12.36 -6.92
N GLN A 69 -1.68 -12.90 -5.94
CA GLN A 69 -2.28 -13.68 -4.85
C GLN A 69 -2.92 -12.75 -3.81
N VAL A 70 -4.24 -12.59 -3.85
CA VAL A 70 -4.99 -11.72 -2.93
C VAL A 70 -6.37 -12.32 -2.61
N THR A 71 -6.72 -12.36 -1.32
CA THR A 71 -8.06 -12.74 -0.87
C THR A 71 -9.04 -11.56 -0.98
N ASP A 72 -10.35 -11.82 -1.05
CA ASP A 72 -11.36 -10.75 -1.15
C ASP A 72 -11.74 -10.17 0.22
N MET A 73 -10.74 -9.72 0.98
CA MET A 73 -10.91 -9.16 2.31
C MET A 73 -10.51 -7.67 2.32
N ASP A 74 -11.20 -6.87 3.13
CA ASP A 74 -11.00 -5.42 3.22
C ASP A 74 -9.63 -4.98 3.77
N GLY A 75 -8.87 -5.92 4.33
CA GLY A 75 -7.55 -5.74 4.90
C GLY A 75 -6.38 -6.17 3.99
N GLU A 76 -6.66 -6.69 2.79
CA GLU A 76 -5.63 -7.09 1.82
C GLU A 76 -5.07 -5.90 1.03
N ASP A 77 -3.84 -6.04 0.55
CA ASP A 77 -3.15 -5.02 -0.25
C ASP A 77 -3.29 -5.33 -1.73
N LEU A 78 -4.09 -4.52 -2.43
CA LEU A 78 -4.20 -4.53 -3.88
C LEU A 78 -3.54 -3.28 -4.50
N LEU A 79 -3.49 -2.16 -3.77
CA LEU A 79 -2.89 -0.90 -4.18
C LEU A 79 -1.45 -1.06 -4.64
N SER A 80 -0.65 -1.84 -3.91
CA SER A 80 0.76 -2.09 -4.26
C SER A 80 0.93 -2.83 -5.60
N HIS A 81 -0.14 -3.41 -6.15
CA HIS A 81 -0.12 -4.13 -7.42
C HIS A 81 -0.66 -3.32 -8.60
N PHE A 82 -1.31 -2.17 -8.38
CA PHE A 82 -1.99 -1.42 -9.44
C PHE A 82 -1.06 -1.02 -10.59
N ASP A 83 0.15 -0.51 -10.31
CA ASP A 83 1.08 -0.11 -11.37
C ASP A 83 1.55 -1.32 -12.19
N SER A 84 1.85 -2.45 -11.54
CA SER A 84 2.27 -3.66 -12.24
C SER A 84 1.13 -4.33 -13.02
N ALA A 85 -0.09 -4.25 -12.52
CA ALA A 85 -1.28 -4.71 -13.22
C ALA A 85 -1.58 -3.82 -14.44
N TYR A 86 -1.42 -2.50 -14.31
CA TYR A 86 -1.58 -1.55 -15.41
C TYR A 86 -0.65 -1.88 -16.58
N GLU A 87 0.65 -2.06 -16.33
CA GLU A 87 1.60 -2.40 -17.40
C GLU A 87 1.27 -3.73 -18.08
N PHE A 88 0.82 -4.73 -17.30
CA PHE A 88 0.41 -6.02 -17.86
C PHE A 88 -0.82 -5.90 -18.77
N ILE A 89 -1.84 -5.17 -18.32
CA ILE A 89 -3.08 -4.97 -19.10
C ILE A 89 -2.80 -4.13 -20.35
N LYS A 90 -2.03 -3.06 -20.21
CA LYS A 90 -1.65 -2.18 -21.33
C LYS A 90 -0.91 -2.96 -22.41
N ASN A 91 0.17 -3.67 -22.04
CA ASN A 91 0.94 -4.49 -22.97
C ASN A 91 0.03 -5.55 -23.63
N GLY A 92 -0.83 -6.18 -22.84
CA GLY A 92 -1.76 -7.17 -23.37
C GLY A 92 -2.74 -6.60 -24.40
N GLN A 93 -3.29 -5.40 -24.18
CA GLN A 93 -4.18 -4.73 -25.15
C GLN A 93 -3.44 -4.25 -26.42
N GLU A 94 -2.16 -3.90 -26.31
CA GLU A 94 -1.33 -3.50 -27.45
C GLU A 94 -0.97 -4.69 -28.36
N ASN A 95 -0.91 -5.91 -27.80
CA ASN A 95 -0.48 -7.10 -28.52
C ASN A 95 -1.60 -8.10 -28.83
N SER A 96 -2.69 -8.12 -28.06
CA SER A 96 -3.79 -9.08 -28.18
C SER A 96 -5.01 -8.68 -27.31
N SER A 97 -5.80 -9.66 -26.84
CA SER A 97 -6.86 -9.47 -25.83
C SER A 97 -6.40 -9.92 -24.43
N VAL A 98 -6.88 -9.20 -23.42
CA VAL A 98 -6.60 -9.43 -21.99
C VAL A 98 -7.86 -9.84 -21.25
N LEU A 99 -7.76 -10.87 -20.42
CA LEU A 99 -8.75 -11.21 -19.41
C LEU A 99 -8.22 -10.89 -18.01
N VAL A 100 -8.91 -10.02 -17.29
CA VAL A 100 -8.70 -9.82 -15.85
C VAL A 100 -9.80 -10.55 -15.10
N HIS A 101 -9.44 -11.50 -14.24
CA HIS A 101 -10.42 -12.30 -13.52
C HIS A 101 -10.07 -12.49 -12.03
N CYS A 102 -11.11 -12.80 -11.26
CA CYS A 102 -11.02 -13.35 -9.92
C CYS A 102 -12.07 -14.46 -9.80
N TYR A 103 -12.32 -14.97 -8.59
CA TYR A 103 -13.27 -16.07 -8.41
C TYR A 103 -14.66 -15.77 -8.97
N PHE A 104 -15.26 -14.63 -8.60
CA PHE A 104 -16.63 -14.26 -9.03
C PHE A 104 -16.70 -13.17 -10.10
N GLY A 105 -15.60 -12.48 -10.42
CA GLY A 105 -15.65 -11.32 -11.32
C GLY A 105 -16.38 -10.09 -10.75
N ILE A 106 -16.48 -9.98 -9.41
CA ILE A 106 -17.27 -8.94 -8.71
C ILE A 106 -16.39 -7.88 -8.03
N SER A 107 -15.39 -8.29 -7.24
CA SER A 107 -14.65 -7.38 -6.35
C SER A 107 -13.17 -7.19 -6.74
N ARG A 108 -12.33 -8.23 -6.61
CA ARG A 108 -10.86 -8.15 -6.86
C ARG A 108 -10.50 -7.73 -8.29
N SER A 109 -10.99 -8.46 -9.30
CA SER A 109 -10.74 -8.13 -10.70
C SER A 109 -11.37 -6.81 -11.12
N THR A 110 -12.58 -6.52 -10.65
CA THR A 110 -13.22 -5.21 -10.81
C THR A 110 -12.35 -4.09 -10.27
N SER A 111 -11.74 -4.26 -9.09
CA SER A 111 -10.86 -3.26 -8.49
C SER A 111 -9.64 -3.00 -9.37
N ILE A 112 -9.02 -4.04 -9.93
CA ILE A 112 -7.90 -3.89 -10.87
C ILE A 112 -8.34 -3.17 -12.15
N ILE A 113 -9.49 -3.53 -12.73
CA ILE A 113 -9.99 -2.85 -13.94
C ILE A 113 -10.33 -1.38 -13.66
N THR A 114 -10.96 -1.10 -12.53
CA THR A 114 -11.23 0.29 -12.13
C THR A 114 -9.91 1.07 -12.01
N ALA A 115 -8.90 0.54 -11.31
CA ALA A 115 -7.58 1.18 -11.22
C ALA A 115 -6.93 1.40 -12.60
N TYR A 116 -7.07 0.42 -13.50
CA TYR A 116 -6.57 0.52 -14.88
C TYR A 116 -7.23 1.68 -15.64
N ILE A 117 -8.56 1.77 -15.62
CA ILE A 117 -9.34 2.84 -16.27
C ILE A 117 -8.99 4.20 -15.65
N MET A 118 -8.92 4.28 -14.32
CA MET A 118 -8.52 5.49 -13.60
C MET A 118 -7.18 6.02 -14.11
N LYS A 119 -6.14 5.16 -14.16
CA LYS A 119 -4.81 5.57 -14.61
C LYS A 119 -4.76 5.85 -16.12
N LYS A 120 -5.44 5.06 -16.95
CA LYS A 120 -5.46 5.22 -18.41
C LYS A 120 -6.05 6.57 -18.83
N TYR A 121 -7.14 6.99 -18.19
CA TYR A 121 -7.85 8.23 -18.55
C TYR A 121 -7.62 9.39 -17.57
N GLN A 122 -6.86 9.17 -16.49
CA GLN A 122 -6.66 10.14 -15.42
C GLN A 122 -7.98 10.69 -14.86
N ILE A 123 -8.92 9.79 -14.60
CA ILE A 123 -10.26 10.12 -14.09
C ILE A 123 -10.44 9.65 -12.64
N SER A 124 -11.48 10.19 -12.00
CA SER A 124 -11.81 9.86 -10.61
C SER A 124 -12.20 8.39 -10.43
N PHE A 125 -12.14 7.90 -9.19
CA PHE A 125 -12.65 6.59 -8.81
C PHE A 125 -14.12 6.44 -9.20
N ASP A 126 -14.95 7.45 -8.93
CA ASP A 126 -16.38 7.40 -9.22
C ASP A 126 -16.62 7.28 -10.73
N ASP A 127 -15.97 8.11 -11.55
CA ASP A 127 -16.14 8.07 -13.01
C ASP A 127 -15.67 6.73 -13.60
N ALA A 128 -14.50 6.25 -13.17
CA ALA A 128 -13.96 4.98 -13.63
C ALA A 128 -14.84 3.80 -13.20
N PHE A 129 -15.32 3.80 -11.96
CA PHE A 129 -16.15 2.72 -11.43
C PHE A 129 -17.52 2.70 -12.11
N GLN A 130 -18.11 3.86 -12.42
CA GLN A 130 -19.34 3.94 -13.21
C GLN A 130 -19.17 3.34 -14.61
N ARG A 131 -18.03 3.56 -15.28
CA ARG A 131 -17.75 2.90 -16.57
C ARG A 131 -17.76 1.36 -16.46
N VAL A 132 -17.19 0.81 -15.38
CA VAL A 132 -17.21 -0.64 -15.13
C VAL A 132 -18.61 -1.12 -14.80
N LYS A 133 -19.35 -0.41 -13.93
CA LYS A 133 -20.74 -0.71 -13.56
C LYS A 133 -21.70 -0.73 -14.75
N ASN A 134 -21.50 0.16 -15.72
CA ASN A 134 -22.29 0.19 -16.96
C ASN A 134 -22.11 -1.07 -17.81
N LYS A 135 -20.98 -1.77 -17.68
CA LYS A 135 -20.71 -3.04 -18.37
C LYS A 135 -21.05 -4.26 -17.52
N ASN A 136 -20.87 -4.16 -16.21
CA ASN A 136 -21.15 -5.20 -15.22
C ASN A 136 -21.90 -4.59 -14.02
N SER A 137 -23.22 -4.67 -14.02
CA SER A 137 -24.06 -4.10 -12.95
C SER A 137 -23.80 -4.74 -11.58
N ALA A 138 -23.29 -5.97 -11.53
CA ALA A 138 -22.95 -6.68 -10.31
C ALA A 138 -21.58 -6.28 -9.72
N ALA A 139 -20.76 -5.52 -10.46
CA ALA A 139 -19.44 -5.08 -10.01
C ALA A 139 -19.52 -4.38 -8.64
N LEU A 140 -18.79 -4.87 -7.64
CA LEU A 140 -18.82 -4.35 -6.28
C LEU A 140 -17.50 -4.65 -5.56
N PRO A 141 -16.45 -3.83 -5.76
CA PRO A 141 -15.24 -3.87 -4.94
C PRO A 141 -15.60 -3.82 -3.46
N ASN A 142 -14.93 -4.62 -2.63
CA ASN A 142 -15.12 -4.51 -1.19
C ASN A 142 -14.66 -3.12 -0.68
N VAL A 143 -15.12 -2.73 0.52
CA VAL A 143 -14.87 -1.39 1.10
C VAL A 143 -13.38 -1.07 1.30
N GLY A 144 -12.54 -2.10 1.49
CA GLY A 144 -11.10 -1.94 1.59
C GLY A 144 -10.45 -1.61 0.25
N PHE A 145 -10.90 -2.26 -0.82
CA PHE A 145 -10.43 -1.99 -2.18
C PHE A 145 -10.95 -0.66 -2.72
N GLN A 146 -12.20 -0.27 -2.41
CA GLN A 146 -12.70 1.08 -2.73
C GLN A 146 -11.84 2.16 -2.08
N ALA A 147 -11.50 2.03 -0.79
CA ALA A 147 -10.61 2.96 -0.11
C ALA A 147 -9.20 3.00 -0.74
N GLN A 148 -8.69 1.87 -1.24
CA GLN A 148 -7.40 1.80 -1.95
C GLN A 148 -7.45 2.49 -3.32
N LEU A 149 -8.57 2.38 -4.04
CA LEU A 149 -8.77 3.10 -5.31
C LEU A 149 -8.82 4.62 -5.07
N ILE A 150 -9.53 5.07 -4.04
CA ILE A 150 -9.55 6.49 -3.65
C ILE A 150 -8.15 6.96 -3.28
N LEU A 151 -7.39 6.17 -2.49
CA LEU A 151 -6.00 6.49 -2.19
C LEU A 151 -5.16 6.56 -3.48
N TYR A 152 -5.36 5.66 -4.44
CA TYR A 152 -4.66 5.71 -5.72
C TYR A 152 -4.92 7.01 -6.50
N GLN A 153 -6.15 7.52 -6.47
CA GLN A 153 -6.49 8.83 -7.03
C GLN A 153 -5.74 9.96 -6.31
N ILE A 154 -5.71 9.95 -4.97
CA ILE A 154 -4.99 10.97 -4.18
C ILE A 154 -3.48 10.96 -4.50
N LEU A 155 -2.93 9.78 -4.77
CA LEU A 155 -1.53 9.61 -5.19
C LEU A 155 -1.27 10.03 -6.65
N GLY A 156 -2.27 10.55 -7.37
CA GLY A 156 -2.13 10.92 -8.78
C GLY A 156 -1.97 9.71 -9.70
N TRP A 157 -2.65 8.60 -9.38
CA TRP A 157 -2.64 7.35 -10.15
C TRP A 157 -1.24 6.75 -10.32
N LYS A 158 -0.35 6.99 -9.35
CA LYS A 158 1.01 6.44 -9.33
C LYS A 158 1.44 6.24 -7.88
N ILE A 159 2.09 5.11 -7.58
CA ILE A 159 2.50 4.85 -6.20
C ILE A 159 3.74 5.68 -5.82
N ASP A 160 3.53 6.76 -5.06
CA ASP A 160 4.60 7.47 -4.35
C ASP A 160 4.81 6.90 -2.95
N LYS A 161 5.94 6.22 -2.75
CA LYS A 161 6.33 5.63 -1.46
C LYS A 161 6.63 6.66 -0.37
N ASN A 162 6.85 7.92 -0.74
CA ASN A 162 7.11 9.01 0.19
C ASN A 162 5.83 9.71 0.65
N ASN A 163 4.71 9.49 -0.03
CA ASN A 163 3.43 10.03 0.36
C ASN A 163 3.00 9.52 1.75
N MET A 164 2.50 10.42 2.58
CA MET A 164 2.14 10.13 3.97
C MET A 164 1.03 9.08 4.10
N GLN A 165 -0.06 9.21 3.33
CA GLN A 165 -1.16 8.26 3.37
C GLN A 165 -0.71 6.88 2.87
N PHE A 166 0.17 6.83 1.86
CA PHE A 166 0.73 5.56 1.42
C PHE A 166 1.58 4.88 2.51
N LYS A 167 2.42 5.64 3.23
CA LYS A 167 3.17 5.12 4.38
C LYS A 167 2.24 4.57 5.46
N LEU A 168 1.21 5.33 5.85
CA LEU A 168 0.21 4.90 6.82
C LEU A 168 -0.57 3.66 6.36
N PHE A 169 -0.90 3.58 5.06
CA PHE A 169 -1.53 2.41 4.45
C PHE A 169 -0.64 1.16 4.61
N ARG A 170 0.62 1.23 4.16
CA ARG A 170 1.57 0.10 4.27
C ARG A 170 1.79 -0.32 5.71
N LEU A 171 1.94 0.63 6.63
CA LEU A 171 2.04 0.35 8.07
C LEU A 171 0.79 -0.35 8.60
N LYS A 172 -0.41 0.05 8.15
CA LYS A 172 -1.66 -0.58 8.57
C LYS A 172 -1.79 -2.02 8.05
N ILE A 173 -1.38 -2.29 6.81
CA ILE A 173 -1.33 -3.63 6.24
C ILE A 173 -0.36 -4.51 7.05
N ALA A 174 0.86 -4.05 7.29
CA ALA A 174 1.86 -4.77 8.08
C ALA A 174 1.36 -5.05 9.51
N ALA A 175 0.78 -4.05 10.18
CA ALA A 175 0.20 -4.18 11.52
C ALA A 175 -0.88 -5.27 11.61
N ARG A 176 -1.75 -5.40 10.58
CA ARG A 176 -2.76 -6.47 10.55
C ARG A 176 -2.12 -7.85 10.50
N LYS A 177 -1.06 -8.03 9.71
CA LYS A 177 -0.35 -9.31 9.64
C LYS A 177 0.40 -9.59 10.94
N VAL A 178 1.09 -8.60 11.50
CA VAL A 178 1.73 -8.69 12.83
C VAL A 178 0.72 -9.12 13.91
N LYS A 179 -0.49 -8.55 13.92
CA LYS A 179 -1.53 -8.95 14.88
C LYS A 179 -1.88 -10.44 14.82
N LYS A 180 -1.81 -11.05 13.62
CA LYS A 180 -2.10 -12.48 13.40
C LYS A 180 -0.93 -13.37 13.82
N VAL A 181 0.31 -13.03 13.45
CA VAL A 181 1.48 -13.92 13.61
C VAL A 181 2.48 -13.47 14.68
N LYS A 182 2.21 -12.36 15.38
CA LYS A 182 2.98 -11.80 16.51
C LYS A 182 4.38 -11.24 16.19
N ILE A 183 4.82 -11.37 14.95
CA ILE A 183 6.07 -10.83 14.41
C ILE A 183 5.82 -10.12 13.07
N LEU A 184 6.76 -9.33 12.57
CA LEU A 184 6.68 -8.73 11.24
C LEU A 184 7.00 -9.77 10.16
N PRO A 185 6.05 -10.11 9.27
CA PRO A 185 6.32 -11.04 8.18
C PRO A 185 7.33 -10.51 7.16
N GLN A 186 8.02 -11.41 6.48
CA GLN A 186 9.07 -11.06 5.51
C GLN A 186 8.54 -10.24 4.31
N ASP A 187 7.32 -10.52 3.86
CA ASP A 187 6.65 -9.80 2.77
C ASP A 187 6.20 -8.37 3.15
N CYS A 188 6.43 -7.96 4.41
CA CYS A 188 6.17 -6.61 4.91
C CYS A 188 7.45 -5.91 5.39
N ILE A 189 8.63 -6.47 5.13
CA ILE A 189 9.89 -5.87 5.58
C ILE A 189 10.17 -4.51 4.91
N ASP A 190 9.54 -4.23 3.77
CA ASP A 190 9.62 -2.97 3.02
C ASP A 190 9.16 -1.74 3.81
N VAL A 191 8.34 -1.95 4.86
CA VAL A 191 7.92 -0.86 5.76
C VAL A 191 9.05 -0.41 6.69
N ILE A 192 10.06 -1.24 6.92
CA ILE A 192 11.24 -0.92 7.73
C ILE A 192 12.24 -0.12 6.89
N LYS A 193 12.49 1.13 7.28
CA LYS A 193 13.46 1.99 6.60
C LYS A 193 14.90 1.67 7.02
N GLY A 194 15.85 2.01 6.15
CA GLY A 194 17.28 1.84 6.43
C GLY A 194 17.75 2.67 7.63
N ASP A 195 18.96 2.38 8.11
CA ASP A 195 19.55 3.14 9.22
C ASP A 195 19.91 4.56 8.74
N PRO A 196 19.31 5.61 9.32
CA PRO A 196 19.50 6.99 8.88
C PRO A 196 20.93 7.50 9.15
N SER A 197 21.71 6.83 10.01
CA SER A 197 23.11 7.17 10.25
C SER A 197 24.06 6.75 9.12
N LEU A 198 23.60 5.91 8.20
CA LEU A 198 24.37 5.47 7.03
C LEU A 198 24.10 6.32 5.78
N VAL A 199 23.06 7.17 5.83
CA VAL A 199 22.67 8.00 4.69
C VAL A 199 23.64 9.17 4.58
N SER A 200 24.32 9.25 3.44
CA SER A 200 25.13 10.41 3.04
C SER A 200 24.41 11.11 1.89
N ALA A 201 23.80 12.26 2.13
CA ALA A 201 23.08 13.03 1.11
C ALA A 201 23.57 14.49 1.11
N ARG A 202 23.59 15.13 -0.08
CA ARG A 202 23.92 16.53 -0.26
C ARG A 202 22.74 17.28 -0.90
N PRO A 203 22.29 18.43 -0.35
CA PRO A 203 22.72 19.02 0.92
C PRO A 203 22.39 18.13 2.13
N ASP A 204 23.08 18.36 3.25
CA ASP A 204 22.88 17.56 4.46
C ASP A 204 21.39 17.57 4.87
N PRO A 205 20.77 16.40 5.08
CA PRO A 205 19.35 16.34 5.39
C PRO A 205 19.09 16.91 6.77
N LYS A 206 17.86 17.42 6.99
CA LYS A 206 17.35 17.69 8.33
C LYS A 206 17.27 16.38 9.10
N VAL A 207 17.95 16.29 10.26
CA VAL A 207 18.04 15.04 11.03
C VAL A 207 17.72 15.22 12.51
N TYR A 208 17.32 14.11 13.11
CA TYR A 208 17.03 13.95 14.53
C TYR A 208 18.09 13.06 15.16
N ARG A 209 18.64 13.51 16.29
CA ARG A 209 19.77 12.89 16.99
C ARG A 209 19.38 12.48 18.40
N CYS A 210 19.96 11.39 18.89
CA CYS A 210 19.87 11.03 20.30
C CYS A 210 20.53 12.13 21.15
N ARG A 211 19.81 12.69 22.12
CA ARG A 211 20.31 13.77 22.99
C ARG A 211 21.54 13.38 23.82
N LYS A 212 21.68 12.10 24.18
CA LYS A 212 22.80 11.60 25.01
C LYS A 212 24.10 11.42 24.22
N CYS A 213 24.05 10.95 22.98
CA CYS A 213 25.26 10.52 22.24
C CYS A 213 25.39 11.10 20.83
N ARG A 214 24.45 11.97 20.45
CA ARG A 214 24.33 12.66 19.16
C ARG A 214 24.24 11.77 17.92
N ARG A 215 24.11 10.43 18.06
CA ARG A 215 23.85 9.52 16.93
C ARG A 215 22.56 9.94 16.22
N ILE A 216 22.60 9.99 14.88
CA ILE A 216 21.40 10.17 14.04
C ILE A 216 20.47 8.98 14.23
N VAL A 217 19.21 9.26 14.55
CA VAL A 217 18.18 8.25 14.81
C VAL A 217 16.99 8.37 13.86
N ALA A 218 16.78 9.50 13.21
CA ALA A 218 15.79 9.64 12.12
C ALA A 218 16.17 10.80 11.20
N LEU A 219 15.75 10.71 9.93
CA LEU A 219 15.70 11.85 9.00
C LEU A 219 14.32 12.51 9.08
N GLN A 220 14.21 13.76 8.62
CA GLN A 220 12.92 14.43 8.44
C GLN A 220 11.94 13.60 7.60
N SER A 221 12.44 12.90 6.58
CA SER A 221 11.63 12.05 5.71
C SER A 221 11.08 10.80 6.40
N ASN A 222 11.61 10.41 7.57
CA ASN A 222 11.09 9.30 8.37
C ASN A 222 9.97 9.72 9.32
N LEU A 223 9.67 11.01 9.46
CA LEU A 223 8.65 11.48 10.38
C LEU A 223 7.24 11.26 9.82
N LEU A 224 6.31 11.04 10.74
CA LEU A 224 4.87 11.03 10.52
C LEU A 224 4.29 12.25 11.26
N PRO A 225 4.36 13.46 10.66
CA PRO A 225 3.87 14.69 11.28
C PRO A 225 2.36 14.64 11.51
N HIS A 226 1.89 15.42 12.47
CA HIS A 226 0.48 15.49 12.85
C HIS A 226 0.11 16.86 13.42
N TYR A 227 -1.17 17.19 13.36
CA TYR A 227 -1.77 18.39 13.93
C TYR A 227 -2.60 18.06 15.19
N SER A 228 -2.91 19.07 15.99
CA SER A 228 -3.72 18.92 17.19
C SER A 228 -5.10 18.31 16.88
N ASN A 229 -5.51 17.34 17.70
CA ASN A 229 -6.76 16.58 17.58
C ASN A 229 -6.95 15.81 16.25
N GLU A 230 -5.88 15.58 15.49
CA GLU A 230 -5.95 14.86 14.22
C GLU A 230 -6.00 13.33 14.42
N ASN A 231 -6.89 12.65 13.70
CA ASN A 231 -6.90 11.19 13.65
C ASN A 231 -6.26 10.70 12.34
N LEU A 232 -5.00 10.31 12.42
CA LEU A 232 -4.18 9.99 11.27
C LEU A 232 -4.54 8.61 10.71
N SER A 233 -5.48 8.61 9.76
CA SER A 233 -5.92 7.44 9.01
C SER A 233 -5.59 7.60 7.54
N TRP A 234 -5.03 6.56 6.93
CA TRP A 234 -4.78 6.54 5.48
C TRP A 234 -6.07 6.61 4.64
N LYS A 235 -7.22 6.30 5.25
CA LYS A 235 -8.54 6.42 4.61
C LYS A 235 -9.14 7.83 4.69
N ASP A 236 -8.53 8.72 5.46
CA ASP A 236 -9.06 10.08 5.60
C ASP A 236 -8.73 10.88 4.33
N SER A 237 -9.77 11.20 3.56
CA SER A 237 -9.66 12.02 2.35
C SER A 237 -9.44 13.50 2.66
N LYS A 238 -9.71 13.93 3.91
CA LYS A 238 -9.48 15.31 4.39
C LYS A 238 -8.06 15.49 4.91
N TRP A 239 -7.09 14.76 4.37
CA TRP A 239 -5.68 15.05 4.63
C TRP A 239 -5.37 16.44 4.09
N SER A 240 -5.44 17.38 4.99
CA SER A 240 -5.78 18.74 4.63
C SER A 240 -4.54 19.44 4.10
N SER A 241 -4.59 19.75 2.81
CA SER A 241 -3.96 20.93 2.22
C SER A 241 -4.53 22.24 2.81
N ASP A 242 -5.58 22.15 3.63
CA ASP A 242 -6.34 23.23 4.26
C ASP A 242 -5.95 23.51 5.73
N TYR A 243 -4.82 23.00 6.22
CA TYR A 243 -4.28 23.34 7.54
C TYR A 243 -3.42 24.60 7.43
N SER A 244 -3.95 25.59 6.71
CA SER A 244 -3.37 26.92 6.47
C SER A 244 -3.39 27.81 7.72
N GLY A 245 -3.22 27.22 8.91
CA GLY A 245 -3.21 27.92 10.19
C GLY A 245 -2.91 27.08 11.44
N SER A 246 -2.81 25.74 11.36
CA SER A 246 -2.46 24.91 12.52
C SER A 246 -0.97 24.59 12.56
N GLN A 247 -0.36 24.78 13.73
CA GLN A 247 1.04 24.44 13.96
C GLN A 247 1.19 22.92 14.13
N LEU A 248 2.25 22.35 13.54
CA LEU A 248 2.62 20.96 13.77
C LEU A 248 2.89 20.70 15.25
N CYS A 249 2.34 19.61 15.78
CA CYS A 249 2.59 19.23 17.16
C CYS A 249 4.01 18.65 17.32
N SER A 250 4.66 19.01 18.43
CA SER A 250 5.99 18.51 18.82
C SER A 250 6.00 17.68 20.10
N ASP A 251 4.84 17.38 20.69
CA ASP A 251 4.74 16.66 21.98
C ASP A 251 5.09 15.17 21.86
N THR A 252 4.91 14.60 20.67
CA THR A 252 5.32 13.24 20.32
C THR A 252 5.91 13.23 18.91
N ILE A 253 7.12 12.69 18.75
CA ILE A 253 7.75 12.57 17.42
C ILE A 253 7.42 11.19 16.85
N PHE A 254 6.37 11.08 16.05
CA PHE A 254 6.05 9.84 15.35
C PHE A 254 6.94 9.63 14.14
N VAL A 255 7.31 8.38 13.91
CA VAL A 255 8.26 7.98 12.88
C VAL A 255 7.85 6.68 12.21
N GLU A 256 8.35 6.47 11.00
CA GLU A 256 8.38 5.15 10.38
C GLU A 256 9.37 4.24 11.13
N PRO A 257 9.11 2.92 11.18
CA PRO A 257 10.05 1.99 11.77
C PRO A 257 11.34 1.93 10.95
N MET A 258 12.48 1.88 11.63
CA MET A 258 13.81 1.80 11.02
C MET A 258 14.56 0.55 11.48
N SER A 259 15.50 0.07 10.68
CA SER A 259 16.20 -1.20 10.88
C SER A 259 16.91 -1.31 12.24
N TRP A 260 17.38 -0.19 12.79
CA TRP A 260 18.05 -0.16 14.09
C TRP A 260 17.09 -0.25 15.29
N MET A 261 15.77 -0.12 15.10
CA MET A 261 14.77 -0.09 16.18
C MET A 261 14.38 -1.47 16.70
N SER A 262 14.82 -2.56 16.07
CA SER A 262 14.50 -3.95 16.46
C SER A 262 13.00 -4.23 16.64
N VAL A 263 12.16 -3.70 15.75
CA VAL A 263 10.69 -3.78 15.86
C VAL A 263 10.06 -5.00 15.18
N SER A 264 10.84 -5.82 14.49
CA SER A 264 10.33 -6.95 13.71
C SER A 264 10.00 -8.19 14.55
N GLN A 265 10.57 -8.31 15.75
CA GLN A 265 10.52 -9.53 16.56
C GLN A 265 9.40 -9.56 17.60
N SER A 266 8.67 -8.45 17.79
CA SER A 266 7.57 -8.39 18.74
C SER A 266 6.53 -7.34 18.35
N GLU A 267 5.29 -7.51 18.85
CA GLU A 267 4.18 -6.60 18.55
C GLU A 267 4.34 -5.20 19.18
N SER A 268 5.11 -5.07 20.25
CA SER A 268 5.32 -3.80 20.94
C SER A 268 6.62 -3.83 21.75
N GLY A 269 7.15 -2.66 22.11
CA GLY A 269 8.37 -2.59 22.90
C GLY A 269 8.93 -1.19 23.09
N LYS A 270 10.14 -1.13 23.65
CA LYS A 270 10.91 0.10 23.87
C LYS A 270 11.86 0.31 22.70
N ILE A 271 12.02 1.56 22.27
CA ILE A 271 13.04 1.94 21.29
C ILE A 271 14.24 2.51 22.04
N ASN A 272 15.37 1.81 22.00
CA ASN A 272 16.62 2.20 22.66
C ASN A 272 17.65 2.66 21.62
N CYS A 273 18.40 3.71 21.92
CA CYS A 273 19.48 4.15 21.04
C CYS A 273 20.51 3.01 20.85
N PRO A 274 20.91 2.66 19.62
CA PRO A 274 21.83 1.54 19.40
C PRO A 274 23.26 1.86 19.88
N LYS A 275 23.64 3.15 19.97
CA LYS A 275 24.97 3.59 20.44
C LYS A 275 25.08 3.65 21.96
N CYS A 276 24.15 4.30 22.65
CA CYS A 276 24.26 4.54 24.10
C CYS A 276 23.19 3.86 24.96
N ARG A 277 22.31 3.06 24.34
CA ARG A 277 21.23 2.28 24.97
C ARG A 277 20.17 3.08 25.74
N SER A 278 20.22 4.43 25.72
CA SER A 278 19.18 5.25 26.34
C SER A 278 17.83 5.00 25.66
N LYS A 279 16.76 4.85 26.46
CA LYS A 279 15.39 4.78 25.95
C LYS A 279 15.02 6.10 25.27
N LEU A 280 14.71 6.03 23.98
CA LEU A 280 14.30 7.16 23.15
C LEU A 280 12.78 7.25 23.01
N GLY A 281 12.09 6.11 23.08
CA GLY A 281 10.63 6.05 22.96
C GLY A 281 10.11 4.63 23.02
N SER A 282 8.97 4.38 22.36
CA SER A 282 8.29 3.09 22.35
C SER A 282 7.60 2.85 21.01
N TYR A 283 7.19 1.61 20.77
CA TYR A 283 6.39 1.25 19.59
C TYR A 283 5.30 0.24 19.92
N SER A 284 4.28 0.21 19.07
CA SER A 284 3.27 -0.83 19.01
C SER A 284 2.73 -0.98 17.59
N TRP A 285 2.77 -2.20 17.09
CA TRP A 285 2.14 -2.60 15.83
C TRP A 285 0.62 -2.75 15.97
N THR A 286 0.14 -3.17 17.15
CA THR A 286 -1.27 -3.53 17.34
C THR A 286 -2.08 -2.44 18.01
N MET A 287 -1.45 -1.61 18.83
CA MET A 287 -2.09 -0.51 19.54
C MET A 287 -1.71 0.83 18.91
N GLY A 288 -2.63 1.79 18.98
CA GLY A 288 -2.33 3.18 18.68
C GLY A 288 -1.64 3.89 19.83
N CYS A 289 -1.14 5.09 19.56
CA CYS A 289 -0.67 6.03 20.57
C CYS A 289 -1.45 7.33 20.43
N GLN A 290 -1.93 7.85 21.55
CA GLN A 290 -2.55 9.16 21.64
C GLN A 290 -1.50 10.18 22.10
N CYS A 291 -1.31 11.23 21.31
CA CYS A 291 -0.49 12.37 21.65
C CYS A 291 -1.22 13.29 22.65
N GLN A 292 -0.47 14.10 23.39
CA GLN A 292 -1.02 15.07 24.33
C GLN A 292 -1.88 16.14 23.64
N CYS A 293 -1.59 16.46 22.39
CA CYS A 293 -2.42 17.34 21.56
C CYS A 293 -3.76 16.71 21.12
N GLY A 294 -4.06 15.47 21.54
CA GLY A 294 -5.28 14.73 21.19
C GLY A 294 -5.17 13.86 19.95
N ALA A 295 -4.11 14.02 19.15
CA ALA A 295 -3.93 13.26 17.92
C ALA A 295 -3.71 11.76 18.18
N LYS A 296 -4.11 10.91 17.24
CA LYS A 296 -4.00 9.45 17.36
C LYS A 296 -3.37 8.85 16.10
N ILE A 297 -2.37 7.99 16.28
CA ILE A 297 -1.76 7.19 15.20
C ILE A 297 -1.81 5.71 15.55
N SER A 298 -2.15 4.84 14.58
CA SER A 298 -2.13 3.38 14.73
C SER A 298 -1.79 2.68 13.41
N PRO A 299 -0.72 1.85 13.34
CA PRO A 299 0.26 1.55 14.40
C PRO A 299 1.13 2.75 14.77
N ALA A 300 1.82 2.70 15.91
CA ALA A 300 2.61 3.83 16.41
C ALA A 300 4.05 3.46 16.73
N PHE A 301 4.99 4.25 16.21
CA PHE A 301 6.40 4.24 16.58
C PHE A 301 6.76 5.69 16.87
N TYR A 302 7.32 5.97 18.03
CA TYR A 302 7.56 7.35 18.41
C TYR A 302 8.76 7.53 19.31
N PHE A 303 9.32 8.72 19.26
CA PHE A 303 10.27 9.21 20.24
C PHE A 303 9.63 10.21 21.19
N VAL A 304 10.18 10.24 22.40
CA VAL A 304 9.90 11.27 23.39
C VAL A 304 10.75 12.50 23.04
N PRO A 305 10.17 13.68 22.82
CA PRO A 305 10.90 14.88 22.38
C PRO A 305 12.09 15.23 23.28
N SER A 306 11.93 15.10 24.61
CA SER A 306 13.00 15.42 25.56
C SER A 306 14.27 14.56 25.43
N LYS A 307 14.22 13.45 24.68
CA LYS A 307 15.33 12.52 24.41
C LYS A 307 15.98 12.73 23.05
N ILE A 308 15.46 13.64 22.23
CA ILE A 308 15.84 13.85 20.84
C ILE A 308 16.21 15.31 20.61
N ASP A 309 17.31 15.54 19.91
CA ASP A 309 17.67 16.86 19.42
C ASP A 309 17.44 16.93 17.91
N TYR A 310 16.85 18.01 17.44
CA TYR A 310 16.79 18.32 16.02
C TYR A 310 18.03 19.10 15.60
N SER A 311 18.58 18.86 14.42
CA SER A 311 19.48 19.81 13.78
C SER A 311 19.31 19.79 12.27
N GLY A 312 18.97 20.94 11.71
CA GLY A 312 19.06 21.24 10.29
C GLY A 312 20.14 22.30 10.06
N PHE A 313 20.55 22.47 8.81
CA PHE A 313 21.40 23.59 8.42
C PHE A 313 20.67 24.91 8.76
N LEU A 314 21.20 25.68 9.72
CA LEU A 314 20.94 27.12 9.80
C LEU A 314 21.91 27.78 8.82
N GLN A 315 21.41 28.42 7.76
CA GLN A 315 22.17 29.50 7.13
C GLN A 315 22.26 30.61 8.17
N ASN A 316 23.33 30.62 8.97
CA ASN A 316 23.76 31.85 9.62
C ASN A 316 24.35 32.73 8.51
N VAL A 317 23.50 33.50 7.84
CA VAL A 317 23.92 34.67 7.07
C VAL A 317 23.20 35.88 7.66
N GLN A 318 23.78 36.45 8.71
CA GLN A 318 23.75 37.89 9.00
C GLN A 318 25.13 38.19 9.59
N ALA A 319 26.06 38.55 8.71
CA ALA A 319 26.42 39.93 8.39
C ALA A 319 27.38 40.48 9.45
N THR A 320 28.66 40.37 9.12
CA THR A 320 29.72 41.25 9.61
C THR A 320 29.23 42.69 9.55
N VAL A 321 29.29 43.39 10.68
CA VAL A 321 29.47 44.84 10.72
C VAL A 321 30.89 45.07 11.19
#